data_AF-A0A3R6X6G8-F1
#
_entry.id   AF-A0A3R6X6G8-F1
#
_cell.length_a   1.000
_cell.length_b   1.000
_cell.length_c   1.000
_cell.angle_alpha   90.00
_cell.angle_beta   90.00
_cell.angle_gamma   90.00
#
_symmetry.space_group_name_H-M   'P 1'
#
loop_
_entity.id
_entity.type
_entity.pdbx_description
1 polymer ?
#
loop_
_entity_poly.entity_id
_entity_poly.type
_entity_poly.pdbx_seq_one_letter_code
_entity_poly.pdbx_strand_id
1 'polypeptide(L)'
;MAATIIYLVISLLVSLIFIILGIMQYRSEKPVSINTGEKPLRKEELTNVTEWNHRHGRNFIILGCVLFITQAVFGYFIKKLDGVVVQVVIYMIVLFSEIAWVELEHNMMKKKMIKKH
;
A
#
# COMPACT_ATOMS: atom_id res chain seq x y z
N MET A 1 25.01 0.32 15.76
CA MET A 1 23.73 -0.35 16.11
C MET A 1 22.57 0.63 16.22
N ALA A 2 22.71 1.74 16.97
CA ALA A 2 21.65 2.76 17.12
C ALA A 2 21.04 3.25 15.78
N ALA A 3 21.86 3.62 14.80
CA ALA A 3 21.37 4.07 13.48
C ALA A 3 20.51 3.03 12.75
N THR A 4 20.85 1.74 12.85
CA THR A 4 20.03 0.66 12.26
C THR A 4 18.69 0.53 12.97
N ILE A 5 18.69 0.61 14.31
CA ILE A 5 17.47 0.53 15.11
C ILE A 5 16.55 1.71 14.78
N ILE A 6 17.08 2.92 14.77
CA ILE A 6 16.33 4.14 14.42
C ILE A 6 15.71 3.99 13.02
N TYR A 7 16.49 3.54 12.04
CA TYR A 7 15.99 3.30 10.69
C TYR A 7 14.84 2.28 10.64
N LEU A 8 14.98 1.15 11.34
CA LEU A 8 13.93 0.12 11.38
C LEU A 8 12.67 0.61 12.10
N VAL A 9 12.81 1.39 13.17
CA VAL A 9 11.68 1.98 13.88
C VAL A 9 10.93 2.97 12.98
N ILE A 10 11.65 3.84 12.28
CA ILE A 10 11.02 4.78 11.33
C ILE A 10 10.31 4.00 10.21
N SER A 11 10.95 2.98 9.65
CA SER A 11 10.38 2.13 8.61
C SER A 11 9.09 1.44 9.08
N LEU A 12 9.09 0.94 10.32
CA LEU A 12 7.92 0.33 10.95
C LEU A 12 6.80 1.36 11.13
N LEU A 13 7.11 2.55 11.65
CA LEU A 13 6.11 3.61 11.88
C LEU A 13 5.45 4.06 10.57
N VAL A 14 6.23 4.25 9.51
CA VAL A 14 5.69 4.59 8.17
C VAL A 14 4.78 3.48 7.65
N SER A 15 5.22 2.22 7.77
CA SER A 15 4.45 1.05 7.33
C SER A 15 3.15 0.85 8.11
N LEU A 16 3.17 1.14 9.43
CA LEU A 16 1.99 1.06 10.29
C LEU A 16 0.88 2.02 9.87
N ILE A 17 1.21 3.18 9.29
CA ILE A 17 0.20 4.12 8.77
C ILE A 17 -0.69 3.40 7.74
N PHE A 18 -0.11 2.67 6.79
CA PHE A 18 -0.86 1.93 5.78
C PHE A 18 -1.64 0.75 6.36
N ILE A 19 -1.07 0.04 7.33
CA ILE A 19 -1.77 -1.06 8.02
C ILE A 19 -3.00 -0.53 8.76
N ILE A 20 -2.87 0.56 9.51
CA ILE A 20 -3.97 1.17 10.25
C ILE A 20 -5.05 1.66 9.29
N LEU A 21 -4.66 2.38 8.22
CA LEU A 21 -5.59 2.80 7.18
C LEU A 21 -6.31 1.61 6.54
N GLY A 22 -5.59 0.52 6.27
CA GLY A 22 -6.16 -0.69 5.71
C GLY A 22 -7.17 -1.37 6.65
N ILE A 23 -6.88 -1.43 7.95
CA ILE A 23 -7.84 -1.94 8.96
C ILE A 23 -9.08 -1.06 9.03
N MET A 24 -8.91 0.27 9.02
CA MET A 24 -10.03 1.22 9.02
C MET A 24 -10.89 1.07 7.77
N GLN A 25 -10.27 0.92 6.59
CA GLN A 25 -10.97 0.71 5.33
C GLN A 25 -11.72 -0.62 5.32
N TYR A 26 -11.08 -1.69 5.80
CA TYR A 26 -11.68 -3.02 5.89
C TYR A 26 -12.95 -3.01 6.74
N ARG A 27 -12.95 -2.26 7.85
CA ARG A 27 -14.08 -2.18 8.77
C ARG A 27 -15.13 -1.12 8.39
N SER A 28 -14.92 -0.37 7.31
CA SER A 28 -15.84 0.71 6.93
C SER A 28 -17.16 0.16 6.40
N GLU A 29 -18.26 0.83 6.75
CA GLU A 29 -19.59 0.56 6.17
C GLU A 29 -19.92 1.48 4.98
N LYS A 30 -19.14 2.54 4.80
CA LYS A 30 -19.27 3.48 3.67
C LYS A 30 -18.21 3.15 2.62
N PRO A 31 -18.50 3.29 1.32
CA PRO A 31 -17.51 3.05 0.28
C PRO A 31 -16.26 3.89 0.53
N VAL A 32 -15.12 3.22 0.62
CA VAL A 32 -13.84 3.89 0.79
C VAL A 32 -13.33 4.40 -0.56
N SER A 33 -12.54 5.46 -0.53
CA SER A 33 -11.79 5.95 -1.69
C SER A 33 -10.30 5.80 -1.42
N ILE A 34 -9.53 5.70 -2.50
CA ILE A 34 -8.08 5.93 -2.45
C ILE A 34 -7.83 7.36 -2.93
N ASN A 35 -6.77 8.00 -2.42
CA ASN A 35 -6.49 9.43 -2.66
C ASN A 35 -5.96 9.71 -4.08
N THR A 36 -6.68 9.25 -5.09
CA THR A 36 -6.42 9.44 -6.53
C THR A 36 -7.01 10.76 -7.06
N GLY A 37 -7.65 11.55 -6.20
CA GLY A 37 -8.40 12.75 -6.59
C GLY A 37 -9.81 12.45 -7.13
N GLU A 38 -10.19 11.18 -7.22
CA GLU A 38 -11.54 10.78 -7.62
C GLU A 38 -12.57 11.08 -6.52
N LYS A 39 -13.80 11.40 -6.93
CA LYS A 39 -14.90 11.53 -5.97
C LYS A 39 -15.21 10.16 -5.35
N PRO A 40 -15.43 10.07 -4.03
CA PRO A 40 -15.87 8.84 -3.41
C PRO A 40 -17.15 8.32 -4.05
N LEU A 41 -17.19 7.02 -4.36
CA LEU A 41 -18.37 6.36 -4.91
C LEU A 41 -19.50 6.34 -3.88
N ARG A 42 -20.74 6.46 -4.35
CA ARG A 42 -21.94 6.23 -3.55
C ARG A 42 -22.22 4.73 -3.43
N LYS A 43 -22.95 4.34 -2.39
CA LYS A 43 -23.28 2.93 -2.13
C LYS A 43 -24.05 2.29 -3.28
N GLU A 44 -24.88 3.08 -3.95
CA GLU A 44 -25.75 2.62 -5.03
C GLU A 44 -24.97 2.31 -6.31
N GLU A 45 -23.80 2.94 -6.50
CA GLU A 45 -22.92 2.78 -7.66
C GLU A 45 -22.11 1.48 -7.61
N LEU A 46 -22.04 0.83 -6.44
CA LEU A 46 -21.30 -0.41 -6.23
C LEU A 46 -22.22 -1.63 -6.18
N THR A 47 -21.74 -2.75 -6.71
CA THR A 47 -22.40 -4.06 -6.61
C THR A 47 -22.37 -4.61 -5.17
N ASN A 48 -21.25 -4.42 -4.46
CA ASN A 48 -21.08 -4.84 -3.07
C ASN A 48 -20.09 -3.91 -2.36
N VAL A 49 -20.57 -3.15 -1.37
CA VAL A 49 -19.77 -2.19 -0.59
C VAL A 49 -18.79 -2.90 0.35
N THR A 50 -19.22 -3.99 0.99
CA THR A 50 -18.37 -4.75 1.94
C THR A 50 -17.17 -5.34 1.22
N GLU A 51 -17.38 -5.98 0.07
CA GLU A 51 -16.27 -6.56 -0.72
C GLU A 51 -15.33 -5.46 -1.22
N TRP A 52 -15.87 -4.31 -1.64
CA TRP A 52 -15.06 -3.16 -2.08
C TRP A 52 -14.14 -2.68 -0.95
N ASN A 53 -14.70 -2.51 0.25
CA ASN A 53 -13.97 -2.06 1.43
C ASN A 53 -12.97 -3.10 1.94
N HIS A 54 -13.35 -4.38 1.97
CA HIS A 54 -12.47 -5.48 2.36
C HIS A 54 -11.25 -5.59 1.44
N ARG A 55 -11.44 -5.45 0.12
CA ARG A 55 -10.32 -5.51 -0.83
C ARG A 55 -9.38 -4.31 -0.70
N HIS A 56 -9.90 -3.09 -0.63
CA HIS A 56 -9.06 -1.90 -0.41
C HIS A 56 -8.30 -2.00 0.91
N GLY A 57 -9.00 -2.36 1.98
CA GLY A 57 -8.38 -2.54 3.29
C GLY A 57 -7.29 -3.60 3.30
N ARG A 58 -7.55 -4.77 2.69
CA ARG A 58 -6.54 -5.83 2.54
C ARG A 58 -5.35 -5.35 1.73
N ASN A 59 -5.57 -4.64 0.62
CA ASN A 59 -4.48 -4.15 -0.23
C ASN A 59 -3.59 -3.15 0.51
N PHE A 60 -4.16 -2.28 1.35
CA PHE A 60 -3.38 -1.35 2.18
C PHE A 60 -2.62 -2.04 3.32
N ILE A 61 -3.20 -3.08 3.94
CA ILE A 61 -2.48 -3.91 4.92
C ILE A 61 -1.29 -4.60 4.24
N ILE A 62 -1.50 -5.20 3.06
CA ILE A 62 -0.43 -5.83 2.28
C ILE A 62 0.64 -4.81 1.93
N LEU A 63 0.26 -3.63 1.42
CA LEU A 63 1.20 -2.55 1.09
C LEU A 63 2.07 -2.19 2.31
N GLY A 64 1.46 -1.98 3.48
CA GLY A 64 2.22 -1.65 4.69
C GLY A 64 3.20 -2.77 5.09
N CYS A 65 2.77 -4.03 5.06
CA CYS A 65 3.65 -5.16 5.35
C CYS A 65 4.82 -5.30 4.36
N VAL A 66 4.54 -5.19 3.06
CA VAL A 66 5.54 -5.30 2.00
C VAL A 66 6.52 -4.12 2.06
N LEU A 67 6.02 -2.89 2.25
CA LEU A 67 6.84 -1.70 2.43
C LEU A 67 7.85 -1.87 3.57
N PHE A 68 7.41 -2.37 4.73
CA PHE A 68 8.31 -2.63 5.86
C PHE A 68 9.41 -3.62 5.49
N ILE A 69 9.05 -4.72 4.83
CA ILE A 69 10.00 -5.75 4.40
C ILE A 69 11.00 -5.15 3.41
N THR A 70 10.53 -4.44 2.38
CA THR A 70 11.37 -3.77 1.38
C THR A 70 12.36 -2.81 2.04
N GLN A 71 11.90 -1.98 2.99
CA GLN A 71 12.76 -1.06 3.73
C GLN A 71 13.78 -1.78 4.61
N ALA A 72 13.38 -2.83 5.33
CA ALA A 72 14.27 -3.60 6.19
C ALA A 72 15.35 -4.33 5.38
N VAL A 73 14.96 -4.95 4.26
CA VAL A 73 15.87 -5.62 3.32
C VAL A 73 16.86 -4.62 2.73
N PHE A 74 16.39 -3.47 2.23
CA PHE A 74 17.28 -2.43 1.71
C PHE A 74 18.28 -1.93 2.75
N GLY A 75 17.81 -1.63 3.97
CA GLY A 75 18.66 -1.18 5.07
C GLY A 75 19.71 -2.20 5.51
N TYR A 76 19.43 -3.50 5.33
CA TYR A 76 20.39 -4.58 5.57
C TYR A 76 21.45 -4.66 4.46
N PHE A 77 21.03 -4.65 3.19
CA PHE A 77 21.93 -4.85 2.05
C PHE A 77 22.81 -3.63 1.73
N ILE A 78 22.33 -2.41 1.94
CA ILE A 78 23.10 -1.18 1.67
C ILE A 78 24.40 -1.09 2.46
N LYS A 79 24.51 -1.82 3.58
CA LYS A 79 25.73 -1.90 4.38
C LYS A 79 26.66 -3.05 4.00
N LYS A 80 26.17 -4.02 3.21
CA LYS A 80 26.86 -5.28 2.93
C LYS A 80 27.34 -5.44 1.50
N LEU A 81 26.70 -4.75 0.56
CA LEU A 81 27.03 -4.84 -0.86
C LEU A 81 27.63 -3.52 -1.35
N ASP A 82 28.58 -3.62 -2.26
CA ASP A 82 29.10 -2.47 -3.00
C ASP A 82 28.09 -1.99 -4.05
N GLY A 83 28.28 -0.77 -4.55
CA GLY A 83 27.41 -0.21 -5.61
C GLY A 83 26.11 0.39 -5.08
N VAL A 84 26.21 1.35 -4.15
CA VAL A 84 25.06 2.06 -3.55
C VAL A 84 24.09 2.62 -4.60
N VAL A 85 24.59 3.13 -5.73
CA VAL A 85 23.76 3.68 -6.81
C VAL A 85 22.81 2.61 -7.37
N VAL A 86 23.32 1.41 -7.67
CA VAL A 86 22.51 0.32 -8.22
C VAL A 86 21.47 -0.14 -7.20
N GLN A 87 21.85 -0.24 -5.93
CA GLN A 87 20.94 -0.63 -4.85
C GLN A 87 19.81 0.38 -4.66
N VAL A 88 20.11 1.68 -4.72
CA VAL A 88 19.09 2.75 -4.66
C VAL A 88 18.17 2.69 -5.87
N VAL A 89 18.69 2.47 -7.08
CA VAL A 89 17.85 2.32 -8.29
C VAL A 89 16.89 1.14 -8.15
N ILE A 90 17.38 -0.01 -7.69
CA ILE A 90 16.53 -1.19 -7.45
C ILE A 90 15.47 -0.89 -6.39
N TYR A 91 15.85 -0.25 -5.28
CA TYR A 91 14.91 0.12 -4.22
C TYR A 91 13.79 1.04 -4.74
N MET A 92 14.14 2.05 -5.55
CA MET A 92 13.14 2.94 -6.15
C MET A 92 12.19 2.18 -7.09
N ILE A 93 12.70 1.26 -7.90
CA ILE A 93 11.87 0.41 -8.78
C ILE A 93 10.89 -0.42 -7.95
N VAL A 94 11.34 -1.03 -6.87
CA VAL A 94 10.48 -1.85 -5.99
C VAL A 94 9.40 -0.98 -5.34
N LEU A 95 9.75 0.19 -4.78
CA LEU A 95 8.78 1.11 -4.19
C LEU A 95 7.70 1.56 -5.18
N PHE A 96 8.10 1.97 -6.38
CA PHE A 96 7.12 2.36 -7.40
C PHE A 96 6.26 1.19 -7.87
N SER A 97 6.82 -0.02 -7.90
CA SER A 97 6.07 -1.24 -8.26
C SER A 97 4.99 -1.56 -7.21
N GLU A 98 5.28 -1.38 -5.92
CA GLU A 98 4.31 -1.57 -4.84
C GLU A 98 3.13 -0.58 -4.96
N ILE A 99 3.41 0.69 -5.25
CA ILE A 99 2.39 1.73 -5.46
C ILE A 99 1.58 1.44 -6.73
N ALA A 100 2.27 1.13 -7.84
CA ALA A 100 1.63 0.81 -9.11
C ALA A 100 0.70 -0.41 -8.98
N TRP A 101 1.10 -1.42 -8.21
CA TRP A 101 0.26 -2.58 -7.93
C TRP A 101 -1.07 -2.20 -7.28
N VAL A 102 -1.06 -1.34 -6.26
CA VAL A 102 -2.29 -0.88 -5.58
C VAL A 102 -3.21 -0.14 -6.53
N GLU A 103 -2.65 0.71 -7.40
CA GLU A 103 -3.41 1.46 -8.41
C GLU A 103 -4.01 0.52 -9.49
N LEU A 104 -3.26 -0.50 -9.93
CA LEU A 104 -3.76 -1.50 -10.86
C LEU A 104 -4.92 -2.31 -10.26
N GLU A 105 -4.79 -2.76 -9.02
CA GLU A 105 -5.85 -3.44 -8.29
C GLU A 105 -7.10 -2.55 -8.16
N HIS A 106 -6.93 -1.27 -7.82
CA HIS A 106 -8.03 -0.32 -7.76
C HIS A 106 -8.79 -0.22 -9.10
N ASN A 107 -8.06 -0.06 -10.19
CA ASN A 107 -8.65 0.03 -11.53
C ASN A 107 -9.34 -1.26 -11.97
N MET A 108 -8.79 -2.43 -11.60
CA MET A 108 -9.46 -3.72 -11.84
C MET A 108 -10.75 -3.86 -11.03
N MET A 109 -10.75 -3.42 -9.76
CA MET A 109 -11.94 -3.43 -8.92
C MET A 109 -13.03 -2.53 -9.49
N LYS A 110 -12.68 -1.32 -9.96
CA LYS A 110 -13.63 -0.41 -10.63
C LYS A 110 -14.35 -1.08 -11.80
N LYS A 111 -13.59 -1.72 -12.70
CA LYS A 111 -14.13 -2.43 -13.87
C LYS A 111 -15.10 -3.56 -13.52
N LYS A 112 -14.89 -4.21 -12.37
CA LYS A 112 -15.65 -5.39 -11.93
C LYS A 112 -16.85 -5.05 -11.03
N MET A 113 -16.76 -3.98 -10.24
CA MET A 113 -17.65 -3.75 -9.11
C MET A 113 -18.51 -2.50 -9.23
N ILE A 114 -18.20 -1.58 -10.16
CA ILE A 114 -19.10 -0.47 -10.49
C ILE A 114 -20.23 -1.01 -11.36
N LYS A 115 -21.47 -0.68 -11.00
CA LYS A 115 -22.65 -1.08 -11.78
C LYS A 115 -22.62 -0.39 -13.15
N LYS A 116 -22.91 -1.17 -14.20
CA LYS A 116 -23.17 -0.62 -15.53
C LYS A 116 -24.64 -0.22 -15.59
N HIS A 117 -24.90 1.05 -15.89
CA HIS A 117 -26.24 1.55 -16.20
C HIS A 117 -26.58 1.29 -17.65
#